data_AF-A0A6M5YGA4-F1
#
_entry.id   AF-A0A6M5YGA4-F1
#
_cell.length_a   1.000
_cell.length_b   1.000
_cell.length_c   1.000
_cell.angle_alpha   90.00
_cell.angle_beta   90.00
_cell.angle_gamma   90.00
#
_symmetry.space_group_name_H-M   'P 1'
#
loop_
_entity.id
_entity.type
_entity.pdbx_description
1 polymer ?
#
loop_
_entity_poly.entity_id
_entity_poly.type
_entity_poly.pdbx_seq_one_letter_code
_entity_poly.pdbx_strand_id
1 'polypeptide(L)'
;MTTDQSQPVATPPATTDQAQPAGAPPAATDGTCRVPAHGAKNDPYADCPVHKYVVIVPWSAQVLVAILLAQTLYFKFTYAPQTRYIFEPLGGRPVATAVGLFELLAVVLILIPRTAAIGAVLALGLIGGAIMTHLTTLGISVVDPETGERDGGLLFSMALAIAFASLVVLWYRWADLPLIGRLARR
;
A
#
# COMPACT_ATOMS: atom_id res chain seq x y z
N MET A 1 4.85 34.59 -87.02
CA MET A 1 3.41 34.75 -86.74
C MET A 1 2.89 33.45 -86.18
N THR A 2 2.71 33.38 -84.86
CA THR A 2 1.64 32.66 -84.16
C THR A 2 1.79 33.02 -82.68
N THR A 3 1.01 34.01 -82.27
CA THR A 3 0.66 34.30 -80.89
C THR A 3 -0.27 33.21 -80.37
N ASP A 4 -0.06 32.71 -79.16
CA ASP A 4 -1.15 32.20 -78.33
C ASP A 4 -0.92 32.60 -76.87
N GLN A 5 -1.94 33.25 -76.32
CA GLN A 5 -2.02 33.71 -74.94
C GLN A 5 -2.95 32.79 -74.18
N SER A 6 -2.51 32.27 -73.03
CA SER A 6 -3.42 31.79 -71.99
C SER A 6 -2.79 31.91 -70.59
N GLN A 7 -3.35 32.83 -69.81
CA GLN A 7 -3.44 32.75 -68.33
C GLN A 7 -4.95 32.67 -67.99
N PRO A 8 -5.42 32.49 -66.72
CA PRO A 8 -4.76 32.23 -65.43
C PRO A 8 -5.44 31.09 -64.60
N VAL A 9 -4.79 30.55 -63.56
CA VAL A 9 -5.50 30.00 -62.37
C VAL A 9 -4.67 30.24 -61.10
N ALA A 10 -5.37 30.68 -60.06
CA ALA A 10 -4.87 31.20 -58.80
C ALA A 10 -4.14 30.18 -57.90
N THR A 11 -3.17 30.68 -57.14
CA THR A 11 -2.57 30.04 -55.96
C THR A 11 -3.38 30.47 -54.72
N PRO A 12 -3.84 29.54 -53.88
CA PRO A 12 -3.27 29.38 -52.53
C PRO A 12 -3.23 27.88 -52.10
N PRO A 13 -2.60 27.44 -50.99
CA PRO A 13 -2.15 28.20 -49.81
C PRO A 13 -0.71 27.88 -49.36
N ALA A 14 -0.10 28.77 -48.59
CA ALA A 14 1.00 28.42 -47.71
C ALA A 14 0.64 28.89 -46.29
N THR A 15 -0.25 28.15 -45.62
CA THR A 15 -0.31 28.23 -44.16
C THR A 15 1.01 27.65 -43.68
N THR A 16 1.86 28.52 -43.13
CA THR A 16 3.14 28.15 -42.55
C THR A 16 2.87 27.17 -41.41
N ASP A 17 3.05 25.90 -41.72
CA ASP A 17 3.09 24.80 -40.79
C ASP A 17 4.16 25.15 -39.74
N GLN A 18 3.73 25.39 -38.51
CA GLN A 18 4.63 25.48 -37.39
C GLN A 18 5.32 24.13 -37.27
N ALA A 19 6.57 24.07 -37.71
CA ALA A 19 7.44 22.93 -37.57
C ALA A 19 7.56 22.58 -36.08
N GLN A 20 6.74 21.63 -35.65
CA GLN A 20 6.90 20.88 -34.42
C GLN A 20 8.29 20.23 -34.46
N PRO A 21 9.18 20.43 -33.46
CA PRO A 21 10.46 19.75 -33.44
C PRO A 21 10.20 18.23 -33.43
N ALA A 22 10.67 17.57 -34.47
CA ALA A 22 10.59 16.13 -34.65
C ALA A 22 11.32 15.44 -33.49
N GLY A 23 10.57 14.82 -32.58
CA GLY A 23 11.16 14.00 -31.52
C GLY A 23 10.26 13.55 -30.37
N ALA A 24 9.10 14.17 -30.15
CA ALA A 24 8.15 13.72 -29.13
C ALA A 24 6.81 13.32 -29.76
N PRO A 25 6.40 12.03 -29.68
CA PRO A 25 5.03 11.66 -30.06
C PRO A 25 4.03 12.37 -29.13
N PRO A 26 2.82 12.70 -29.62
CA PRO A 26 1.80 13.35 -28.81
C PRO A 26 1.46 12.50 -27.58
N ALA A 27 1.33 13.14 -26.42
CA ALA A 27 0.86 12.51 -25.20
C ALA A 27 -0.47 11.81 -25.47
N ALA A 28 -0.53 10.50 -25.20
CA ALA A 28 -1.68 9.66 -25.53
C ALA A 28 -2.94 10.12 -24.79
N THR A 29 -3.97 10.51 -25.56
CA THR A 29 -5.28 10.94 -25.06
C THR A 29 -6.26 9.80 -24.82
N ASP A 30 -5.88 8.55 -25.09
CA ASP A 30 -6.79 7.39 -25.14
C ASP A 30 -6.66 6.39 -23.98
N GLY A 31 -5.92 6.74 -22.91
CA GLY A 31 -5.77 5.88 -21.73
C GLY A 31 -4.98 4.58 -21.97
N THR A 32 -4.46 4.36 -23.18
CA THR A 32 -3.62 3.21 -23.51
C THR A 32 -2.15 3.50 -23.19
N CYS A 33 -1.56 2.64 -22.38
CA CYS A 33 -0.14 2.68 -22.06
C CYS A 33 0.71 2.34 -23.27
N ARG A 34 1.61 3.25 -23.67
CA ARG A 34 2.67 2.93 -24.63
C ARG A 34 3.92 2.54 -23.86
N VAL A 35 4.22 1.24 -23.82
CA VAL A 35 5.48 0.73 -23.27
C VAL A 35 6.60 1.14 -24.24
N PRO A 36 7.64 1.89 -23.81
CA PRO A 36 8.78 2.19 -24.67
C PRO A 36 9.51 0.89 -25.03
N ALA A 37 9.99 0.80 -26.26
CA ALA A 37 10.73 -0.37 -26.75
C ALA A 37 11.95 -0.66 -25.85
N HIS A 38 12.25 -1.96 -25.68
CA HIS A 38 13.30 -2.52 -24.82
C HIS A 38 14.59 -1.65 -24.79
N GLY A 39 14.96 -1.13 -23.61
CA GLY A 39 16.23 -0.41 -23.43
C GLY A 39 16.23 0.75 -22.41
N ALA A 40 15.09 1.12 -21.84
CA ALA A 40 15.05 2.16 -20.82
C ALA A 40 15.64 1.66 -19.49
N LYS A 41 16.59 2.43 -18.92
CA LYS A 41 17.14 2.20 -17.56
C LYS A 41 16.13 2.50 -16.44
N ASN A 42 14.97 3.05 -16.80
CA ASN A 42 13.88 3.42 -15.90
C ASN A 42 12.65 2.56 -16.24
N ASP A 43 11.81 2.29 -15.25
CA ASP A 43 10.63 1.41 -15.40
C ASP A 43 9.74 1.88 -16.57
N PRO A 44 9.60 1.07 -17.66
CA PRO A 44 8.90 1.45 -18.89
C PRO A 44 7.39 1.74 -18.71
N TYR A 45 6.85 1.48 -17.52
CA TYR A 45 5.45 1.66 -17.17
C TYR A 45 5.19 2.86 -16.26
N ALA A 46 6.20 3.70 -15.95
CA ALA A 46 6.07 4.78 -14.96
C ALA A 46 4.91 5.76 -15.24
N ASP A 47 4.63 6.04 -16.53
CA ASP A 47 3.60 7.01 -16.97
C ASP A 47 2.22 6.38 -17.21
N CYS A 48 2.08 5.07 -16.95
CA CYS A 48 0.82 4.37 -17.08
C CYS A 48 -0.17 4.71 -15.96
N PRO A 49 -1.46 5.00 -16.25
CA PRO A 49 -2.46 5.17 -15.20
C PRO A 49 -2.60 3.93 -14.30
N VAL A 50 -2.43 2.72 -14.85
CA VAL A 50 -2.41 1.46 -14.07
C VAL A 50 -1.21 1.35 -13.13
N HIS A 51 -0.06 1.96 -13.45
CA HIS A 51 1.13 1.92 -12.61
C HIS A 51 0.96 2.76 -11.34
N LYS A 52 0.25 3.89 -11.43
CA LYS A 52 -0.07 4.72 -10.27
C LYS A 52 -0.83 3.93 -9.20
N TYR A 53 -1.83 3.14 -9.58
CA TYR A 53 -2.60 2.33 -8.63
C TYR A 53 -1.77 1.24 -7.94
N VAL A 54 -0.85 0.61 -8.67
CA VAL A 54 0.05 -0.42 -8.12
C VAL A 54 1.01 0.14 -7.07
N VAL A 55 1.29 1.45 -7.08
CA VAL A 55 2.11 2.11 -6.06
C VAL A 55 1.24 2.68 -4.93
N ILE A 56 0.16 3.38 -5.28
CA ILE A 56 -0.67 4.11 -4.31
C ILE A 56 -1.42 3.15 -3.38
N VAL A 57 -2.04 2.10 -3.91
CA VAL A 57 -2.86 1.16 -3.13
C VAL A 57 -2.06 0.45 -2.03
N PRO A 58 -0.92 -0.20 -2.31
CA PRO A 58 -0.15 -0.82 -1.24
C PRO A 58 0.44 0.22 -0.29
N TRP A 59 0.84 1.39 -0.76
CA TRP A 59 1.37 2.43 0.12
C TRP A 59 0.31 2.98 1.08
N SER A 60 -0.91 3.22 0.61
CA SER A 60 -2.02 3.62 1.50
C SER A 60 -2.35 2.52 2.52
N ALA A 61 -2.31 1.25 2.10
CA ALA A 61 -2.52 0.13 3.01
C ALA A 61 -1.40 0.02 4.07
N GLN A 62 -0.14 0.28 3.71
CA GLN A 62 0.98 0.34 4.66
C GLN A 62 0.77 1.42 5.72
N VAL A 63 0.39 2.63 5.29
CA VAL A 63 0.13 3.75 6.20
C VAL A 63 -1.04 3.43 7.12
N LEU A 64 -2.12 2.84 6.59
CA LEU A 64 -3.27 2.42 7.40
C LEU A 64 -2.86 1.41 8.48
N VAL A 65 -2.11 0.36 8.12
CA VAL A 65 -1.62 -0.63 9.10
C VAL A 65 -0.72 0.03 10.14
N ALA A 66 0.21 0.89 9.71
CA ALA A 66 1.14 1.57 10.60
C ALA A 66 0.40 2.45 11.62
N ILE A 67 -0.63 3.20 11.20
CA ILE A 67 -1.44 4.04 12.09
C ILE A 67 -2.22 3.18 13.09
N LEU A 68 -2.88 2.12 12.61
CA LEU A 68 -3.69 1.26 13.49
C LEU A 68 -2.81 0.54 14.52
N LEU A 69 -1.65 0.01 14.13
CA LEU A 69 -0.69 -0.58 15.07
C LEU A 69 -0.06 0.46 16.00
N ALA A 70 0.25 1.67 15.53
CA ALA A 70 0.70 2.77 16.39
C ALA A 70 -0.33 3.11 17.47
N GLN A 71 -1.62 3.03 17.15
CA GLN A 71 -2.69 3.19 18.13
C GLN A 71 -2.72 2.04 19.15
N THR A 72 -2.49 0.78 18.74
CA THR A 72 -2.43 -0.35 19.69
C THR A 72 -1.23 -0.26 20.62
N LEU A 73 -0.10 0.23 20.10
CA LEU A 73 1.13 0.46 20.85
C LEU A 73 0.93 1.39 22.05
N TYR A 74 0.14 2.47 21.88
CA TYR A 74 -0.18 3.38 22.98
C TYR A 74 -0.79 2.63 24.17
N PHE A 75 -1.80 1.78 23.93
CA PHE A 75 -2.46 1.01 24.99
C PHE A 75 -1.51 0.00 25.63
N LYS A 76 -0.65 -0.65 24.83
CA LYS A 76 0.31 -1.65 25.31
C LYS A 76 1.42 -1.07 26.18
N PHE A 77 2.01 0.06 25.77
CA PHE A 77 3.11 0.68 26.51
C PHE A 77 2.63 1.47 27.73
N THR A 78 1.44 2.07 27.67
CA THR A 78 0.83 2.72 28.86
C THR A 78 0.26 1.72 29.85
N TYR A 79 0.14 0.44 29.48
CA TYR A 79 -0.49 -0.61 30.28
C TYR A 79 -1.90 -0.20 30.73
N ALA A 80 -2.68 0.30 29.76
CA ALA A 80 -4.05 0.77 29.95
C ALA A 80 -4.96 -0.34 30.52
N PRO A 81 -6.09 -0.01 31.16
CA PRO A 81 -6.91 -0.96 31.90
C PRO A 81 -7.35 -2.19 31.07
N GLN A 82 -7.70 -1.98 29.79
CA GLN A 82 -8.09 -3.05 28.87
C GLN A 82 -6.88 -3.95 28.53
N THR A 83 -5.69 -3.35 28.37
CA THR A 83 -4.44 -4.12 28.18
C THR A 83 -4.13 -4.95 29.43
N ARG A 84 -4.33 -4.40 30.63
CA ARG A 84 -4.16 -5.15 31.87
C ARG A 84 -5.07 -6.36 31.90
N TYR A 85 -6.36 -6.16 31.66
CA TYR A 85 -7.35 -7.23 31.64
C TYR A 85 -6.95 -8.39 30.69
N ILE A 86 -6.43 -8.05 29.51
CA ILE A 86 -6.00 -9.04 28.51
C ILE A 86 -4.68 -9.74 28.91
N PHE A 87 -3.68 -8.98 29.37
CA PHE A 87 -2.33 -9.49 29.54
C PHE A 87 -2.00 -9.98 30.95
N GLU A 88 -2.73 -9.59 31.99
CA GLU A 88 -2.52 -10.07 33.37
C GLU A 88 -2.45 -11.61 33.45
N PRO A 89 -3.40 -12.39 32.86
CA PRO A 89 -3.31 -13.85 32.88
C PRO A 89 -2.21 -14.42 31.96
N LEU A 90 -1.63 -13.61 31.06
CA LEU A 90 -0.63 -14.01 30.07
C LEU A 90 0.81 -13.66 30.48
N GLY A 91 1.03 -13.24 31.73
CA GLY A 91 2.33 -12.80 32.24
C GLY A 91 2.47 -11.28 32.42
N GLY A 92 1.35 -10.55 32.33
CA GLY A 92 1.22 -9.14 32.68
C GLY A 92 1.98 -8.17 31.78
N ARG A 93 2.39 -7.06 32.37
CA ARG A 93 3.06 -5.94 31.69
C ARG A 93 4.32 -6.32 30.90
N PRO A 94 5.20 -7.23 31.35
CA PRO A 94 6.35 -7.66 30.57
C PRO A 94 5.96 -8.25 29.21
N VAL A 95 4.95 -9.13 29.18
CA VAL A 95 4.48 -9.76 27.94
C VAL A 95 3.77 -8.75 27.05
N ALA A 96 2.93 -7.88 27.63
CA ALA A 96 2.31 -6.78 26.88
C ALA A 96 3.35 -5.89 26.18
N THR A 97 4.44 -5.56 26.90
CA THR A 97 5.54 -4.73 26.38
C THR A 97 6.33 -5.46 25.30
N ALA A 98 6.60 -6.77 25.48
CA ALA A 98 7.29 -7.57 24.48
C ALA A 98 6.49 -7.65 23.17
N VAL A 99 5.19 -7.92 23.25
CA VAL A 99 4.32 -7.90 22.06
C VAL A 99 4.27 -6.50 21.45
N GLY A 100 4.23 -5.44 22.27
CA GLY A 100 4.35 -4.06 21.80
C GLY A 100 5.66 -3.79 21.05
N LEU A 101 6.79 -4.32 21.49
CA LEU A 101 8.06 -4.18 20.74
C LEU A 101 8.00 -4.85 19.36
N PHE A 102 7.37 -6.02 19.25
CA PHE A 102 7.17 -6.67 17.96
C PHE A 102 6.18 -5.90 17.05
N GLU A 103 5.14 -5.28 17.62
CA GLU A 103 4.24 -4.39 16.88
C GLU A 103 4.98 -3.16 16.36
N LEU A 104 5.83 -2.55 17.19
CA LEU A 104 6.66 -1.41 16.78
C LEU A 104 7.62 -1.80 15.65
N LEU A 105 8.23 -2.98 15.75
CA LEU A 105 9.06 -3.53 14.68
C LEU A 105 8.23 -3.71 13.40
N ALA A 106 7.01 -4.24 13.48
CA ALA A 106 6.12 -4.39 12.33
C ALA A 106 5.79 -3.03 11.68
N VAL A 107 5.50 -2.00 12.49
CA VAL A 107 5.27 -0.62 12.01
C VAL A 107 6.47 -0.08 11.25
N VAL A 108 7.68 -0.21 11.80
CA VAL A 108 8.91 0.26 11.14
C VAL A 108 9.14 -0.49 9.82
N LEU A 109 9.00 -1.82 9.83
CA LEU A 109 9.22 -2.64 8.64
C LEU A 109 8.19 -2.38 7.54
N ILE A 110 6.93 -2.14 7.89
CA ILE A 110 5.85 -1.96 6.91
C ILE A 110 5.92 -0.60 6.20
N LEU A 111 6.45 0.43 6.87
CA LEU A 111 6.64 1.77 6.30
C LEU A 111 7.78 1.84 5.28
N ILE A 112 8.79 0.97 5.40
CA ILE A 112 9.90 0.92 4.46
C ILE A 112 9.50 0.01 3.28
N PRO A 113 9.32 0.53 2.06
CA PRO A 113 8.77 -0.24 0.93
C PRO A 113 9.52 -1.55 0.64
N ARG A 114 10.84 -1.56 0.83
CA ARG A 114 11.71 -2.72 0.62
C ARG A 114 11.51 -3.85 1.64
N THR A 115 11.06 -3.53 2.85
CA THR A 115 10.86 -4.52 3.93
C THR A 115 9.39 -4.76 4.23
N ALA A 116 8.49 -4.13 3.50
CA ALA A 116 7.09 -4.09 3.87
C ALA A 116 6.38 -5.44 3.79
N ALA A 117 6.82 -6.35 2.93
CA ALA A 117 6.32 -7.72 2.93
C ALA A 117 6.64 -8.45 4.25
N ILE A 118 7.84 -8.23 4.80
CA ILE A 118 8.25 -8.79 6.10
C ILE A 118 7.43 -8.15 7.22
N GLY A 119 7.25 -6.82 7.18
CA GLY A 119 6.40 -6.10 8.12
C GLY A 119 4.95 -6.60 8.11
N ALA A 120 4.38 -6.83 6.92
CA ALA A 120 3.03 -7.35 6.75
C ALA A 120 2.88 -8.78 7.30
N VAL A 121 3.86 -9.66 7.08
CA VAL A 121 3.86 -11.02 7.66
C VAL A 121 3.91 -10.95 9.19
N LEU A 122 4.78 -10.10 9.75
CA LEU A 122 4.89 -9.92 11.20
C LEU A 122 3.58 -9.37 11.78
N ALA A 123 2.98 -8.35 11.15
CA ALA A 123 1.70 -7.79 11.53
C ALA A 123 0.58 -8.85 11.51
N LEU A 124 0.52 -9.68 10.46
CA LEU A 124 -0.44 -10.78 10.38
C LEU A 124 -0.25 -11.83 11.48
N GLY A 125 0.99 -12.16 11.84
CA GLY A 125 1.26 -13.07 12.95
C GLY A 125 0.77 -12.52 14.29
N LEU A 126 1.08 -11.25 14.59
CA LEU A 126 0.69 -10.59 15.83
C LEU A 126 -0.83 -10.42 15.93
N ILE A 127 -1.45 -9.91 14.86
CA ILE A 127 -2.90 -9.69 14.80
C ILE A 127 -3.67 -11.00 14.69
N GLY A 128 -3.12 -12.03 14.04
CA GLY A 128 -3.68 -13.38 14.06
C GLY A 128 -3.78 -13.93 15.48
N GLY A 129 -2.75 -13.70 16.31
CA GLY A 129 -2.80 -14.00 17.74
C GLY A 129 -3.94 -13.26 18.44
N ALA A 130 -4.06 -11.94 18.21
CA ALA A 130 -5.12 -11.13 18.80
C ALA A 130 -6.54 -11.59 18.38
N ILE A 131 -6.75 -11.84 17.08
CA ILE A 131 -8.01 -12.37 16.54
C ILE A 131 -8.35 -13.70 17.19
N MET A 132 -7.37 -14.61 17.31
CA MET A 132 -7.59 -15.91 17.94
C MET A 132 -8.02 -15.74 19.40
N THR A 133 -7.36 -14.88 20.17
CA THR A 133 -7.75 -14.59 21.56
C THR A 133 -9.15 -13.98 21.67
N HIS A 134 -9.56 -13.15 20.71
CA HIS A 134 -10.95 -12.67 20.63
C HIS A 134 -11.95 -13.79 20.33
N LEU A 135 -11.62 -14.71 19.43
CA LEU A 135 -12.52 -15.80 19.07
C LEU A 135 -12.61 -16.89 20.16
N THR A 136 -11.59 -17.05 21.00
CA THR A 136 -11.57 -18.11 22.02
C THR A 136 -11.87 -17.63 23.44
N THR A 137 -11.26 -16.52 23.88
CA THR A 137 -11.20 -16.16 25.30
C THR A 137 -11.93 -14.86 25.61
N LEU A 138 -11.72 -13.81 24.81
CA LEU A 138 -12.25 -12.47 25.11
C LEU A 138 -13.67 -12.26 24.59
N GLY A 139 -14.02 -12.88 23.46
CA GLY A 139 -15.21 -12.56 22.69
C GLY A 139 -15.03 -11.34 21.79
N ILE A 140 -16.08 -11.00 21.02
CA ILE A 140 -16.05 -9.88 20.07
C ILE A 140 -15.93 -8.54 20.80
N SER A 141 -16.62 -8.36 21.93
CA SER A 141 -16.54 -7.14 22.74
C SER A 141 -15.84 -7.36 24.07
N VAL A 142 -14.86 -6.51 24.36
CA VAL A 142 -14.08 -6.53 25.61
C VAL A 142 -14.70 -5.56 26.60
N VAL A 143 -14.79 -6.00 27.86
CA VAL A 143 -15.27 -5.16 28.97
C VAL A 143 -14.10 -4.35 29.52
N ASP A 144 -14.31 -3.05 29.69
CA ASP A 144 -13.41 -2.19 30.43
C ASP A 144 -13.52 -2.46 31.93
N PRO A 145 -12.44 -2.88 32.61
CA PRO A 145 -12.51 -3.21 34.03
C PRO A 145 -12.73 -1.98 34.94
N GLU A 146 -12.50 -0.75 34.47
CA GLU A 146 -12.68 0.46 35.27
C GLU A 146 -14.09 1.05 35.15
N THR A 147 -14.68 1.02 33.95
CA THR A 147 -16.02 1.59 33.72
C THR A 147 -17.12 0.53 33.67
N GLY A 148 -16.77 -0.75 33.46
CA GLY A 148 -17.73 -1.84 33.26
C GLY A 148 -18.42 -1.82 31.88
N GLU A 149 -18.07 -0.85 31.03
CA GLU A 149 -18.64 -0.72 29.69
C GLU A 149 -17.98 -1.69 28.70
N ARG A 150 -18.70 -2.04 27.63
CA ARG A 150 -18.15 -2.85 26.53
C ARG A 150 -17.63 -1.95 25.41
N ASP A 151 -16.50 -2.32 24.82
CA ASP A 151 -15.88 -1.61 23.69
C ASP A 151 -16.67 -1.72 22.36
N GLY A 152 -17.85 -2.36 22.36
CA GLY A 152 -18.69 -2.54 21.18
C GLY A 152 -18.06 -3.36 20.05
N GLY A 153 -16.95 -4.06 20.29
CA GLY A 153 -16.19 -4.76 19.26
C GLY A 153 -15.21 -3.90 18.48
N LEU A 154 -14.89 -2.71 18.98
CA LEU A 154 -13.90 -1.82 18.37
C LEU A 154 -12.55 -2.52 18.21
N LEU A 155 -12.01 -3.14 19.27
CA LEU A 155 -10.71 -3.83 19.23
C LEU A 155 -10.69 -4.96 18.19
N PHE A 156 -11.76 -5.74 18.13
CA PHE A 156 -11.89 -6.82 17.15
C PHE A 156 -11.99 -6.28 15.71
N SER A 157 -12.76 -5.22 15.49
CA SER A 157 -12.89 -4.59 14.16
C SER A 157 -11.57 -4.00 13.66
N MET A 158 -10.79 -3.38 14.55
CA MET A 158 -9.44 -2.89 14.22
C MET A 158 -8.51 -4.04 13.87
N ALA A 159 -8.55 -5.15 14.62
CA ALA A 159 -7.77 -6.34 14.32
C ALA A 159 -8.10 -6.88 12.90
N LEU A 160 -9.37 -6.95 12.53
CA LEU A 160 -9.77 -7.35 11.18
C LEU A 160 -9.29 -6.36 10.11
N ALA A 161 -9.39 -5.04 10.36
CA ALA A 161 -8.91 -4.02 9.44
C ALA A 161 -7.40 -4.12 9.21
N ILE A 162 -6.60 -4.33 10.27
CA ILE A 162 -5.15 -4.52 10.16
C ILE A 162 -4.85 -5.81 9.39
N ALA A 163 -5.54 -6.91 9.69
CA ALA A 163 -5.34 -8.18 9.00
C ALA A 163 -5.62 -8.04 7.50
N PHE A 164 -6.75 -7.44 7.13
CA PHE A 164 -7.11 -7.20 5.74
C PHE A 164 -6.10 -6.29 5.03
N ALA A 165 -5.77 -5.15 5.63
CA ALA A 165 -4.80 -4.22 5.03
C ALA A 165 -3.41 -4.84 4.91
N SER A 166 -2.98 -5.66 5.89
CA SER A 166 -1.71 -6.38 5.83
C SER A 166 -1.71 -7.45 4.74
N LEU A 167 -2.83 -8.15 4.51
CA LEU A 167 -2.99 -9.07 3.37
C LEU A 167 -2.88 -8.34 2.03
N VAL A 168 -3.48 -7.15 1.91
CA VAL A 168 -3.33 -6.31 0.71
C VAL A 168 -1.86 -5.95 0.49
N VAL A 169 -1.16 -5.44 1.52
CA VAL A 169 0.27 -5.12 1.41
C VAL A 169 1.08 -6.35 0.99
N LEU A 170 0.82 -7.49 1.63
CA LEU A 170 1.51 -8.73 1.33
C LEU A 170 1.25 -9.19 -0.10
N TRP A 171 0.01 -9.11 -0.59
CA TRP A 171 -0.35 -9.47 -1.97
C TRP A 171 0.45 -8.66 -3.01
N TYR A 172 0.55 -7.34 -2.83
CA TYR A 172 1.28 -6.48 -3.76
C TYR A 172 2.80 -6.57 -3.63
N ARG A 173 3.32 -6.87 -2.43
CA ARG A 173 4.77 -6.90 -2.16
C ARG A 173 5.35 -8.29 -1.94
N TRP A 174 4.60 -9.35 -2.22
CA TRP A 174 5.01 -10.72 -1.92
C TRP A 174 6.35 -11.10 -2.58
N ALA A 175 6.63 -10.55 -3.76
CA ALA A 175 7.86 -10.77 -4.51
C ALA A 175 9.11 -10.14 -3.85
N ASP A 176 8.93 -9.16 -2.97
CA ASP A 176 10.01 -8.51 -2.22
C ASP A 176 10.53 -9.39 -1.07
N LEU A 177 9.89 -10.54 -0.79
CA LEU A 177 10.36 -11.49 0.22
C LEU A 177 11.72 -12.09 -0.19
N PRO A 178 12.76 -12.01 0.67
CA PRO A 178 14.14 -12.36 0.31
C PRO A 178 14.34 -13.85 -0.06
N LEU A 179 13.42 -14.71 0.40
CA LEU A 179 13.42 -16.16 0.14
C LEU A 179 12.67 -16.51 -1.15
N ILE A 180 11.50 -15.90 -1.40
CA ILE A 180 10.62 -16.24 -2.53
C ILE A 180 11.03 -15.52 -3.82
N GLY A 181 11.52 -14.29 -3.73
CA GLY A 181 12.02 -13.54 -4.89
C GLY A 181 13.24 -14.19 -5.57
N ARG A 182 13.91 -15.16 -4.94
CA ARG A 182 14.98 -15.96 -5.59
C ARG A 182 14.44 -17.19 -6.34
N LEU A 183 13.32 -17.75 -5.90
CA LEU A 183 12.66 -18.89 -6.55
C LEU A 183 11.77 -18.45 -7.71
N ALA A 184 11.07 -17.33 -7.60
CA ALA A 184 10.18 -16.81 -8.65
C ALA A 184 10.91 -16.19 -9.87
N ARG A 185 12.25 -16.07 -9.81
CA ARG A 185 13.10 -15.56 -10.90
C ARG A 185 13.90 -16.66 -11.62
N ARG A 186 13.60 -17.93 -11.34
CA ARG A 186 14.10 -19.10 -12.09
C ARG A 186 12.95 -19.69 -12.89
#